data_AF-M8B6X9-F1
#
_entry.id   AF-M8B6X9-F1
#
_cell.length_a   1.000
_cell.length_b   1.000
_cell.length_c   1.000
_cell.angle_alpha   90.00
_cell.angle_beta   90.00
_cell.angle_gamma   90.00
#
_symmetry.space_group_name_H-M   'P 1'
#
loop_
_entity.id
_entity.type
_entity.pdbx_description
1 polymer ?
#
loop_
_entity_poly.entity_id
_entity_poly.type
_entity_poly.pdbx_seq_one_letter_code
_entity_poly.pdbx_strand_id
1 'polypeptide(L)'
;MQFKRALLKSLLLGLRERGVASREMGFLERKRAIRRAADVALASARGSDATRWSQALETQRRPSTSKRILRRCHRPRPRKAGTAARPRGSAGIVARAMVRKRTQVLKGIVPGVEAVDDECTLLGEALDYAVCLKAQVDVMQLLVRALQAPKQ
;
A
#
# COMPACT_ATOMS: atom_id res chain seq x y z
N MET A 1 10.54 -8.73 -16.79
CA MET A 1 10.83 -7.49 -17.57
C MET A 1 9.59 -6.71 -18.00
N GLN A 2 8.46 -7.34 -18.33
CA GLN A 2 7.27 -6.64 -18.84
C GLN A 2 6.64 -5.69 -17.81
N PHE A 3 6.52 -6.12 -16.54
CA PHE A 3 5.95 -5.30 -15.45
C PHE A 3 6.69 -3.95 -15.26
N LYS A 4 8.02 -3.97 -15.11
CA LYS A 4 8.83 -2.74 -14.94
C LYS A 4 8.68 -1.77 -16.13
N ARG A 5 8.55 -2.30 -17.35
CA ARG A 5 8.31 -1.48 -18.56
C ARG A 5 6.92 -0.85 -18.56
N ALA A 6 5.88 -1.61 -18.19
CA ALA A 6 4.53 -1.09 -18.03
C ALA A 6 4.49 0.00 -16.95
N LEU A 7 5.11 -0.28 -15.79
CA LEU A 7 5.24 0.65 -14.68
C LEU A 7 5.92 1.96 -15.10
N LEU A 8 7.04 1.88 -15.82
CA LEU A 8 7.75 3.06 -16.32
C LEU A 8 6.88 3.87 -17.29
N LYS A 9 6.19 3.22 -18.23
CA LYS A 9 5.30 3.90 -19.18
C LYS A 9 4.16 4.63 -18.46
N SER A 10 3.46 3.95 -17.56
CA SER A 10 2.38 4.55 -16.77
C SER A 10 2.86 5.67 -15.85
N LEU A 11 4.07 5.54 -15.28
CA LEU A 11 4.68 6.57 -14.45
C LEU A 11 5.01 7.84 -15.26
N LEU A 12 5.65 7.70 -16.42
CA LEU A 12 5.97 8.84 -17.29
C LEU A 12 4.70 9.56 -17.75
N LEU A 13 3.66 8.81 -18.11
CA LEU A 13 2.35 9.37 -18.45
C LEU A 13 1.76 10.15 -17.27
N GLY A 14 1.71 9.54 -16.08
CA GLY A 14 1.15 10.18 -14.88
C GLY A 14 1.94 11.39 -14.38
N LEU A 15 3.26 11.44 -14.61
CA LEU A 15 4.09 12.62 -14.33
C LEU A 15 3.82 13.77 -15.31
N ARG A 16 3.59 13.45 -16.59
CA ARG A 16 3.23 14.42 -17.63
C ARG A 16 1.85 15.03 -17.38
N GLU A 17 0.84 14.21 -17.14
CA GLU A 17 -0.53 14.65 -16.88
C GLU A 17 -0.64 15.58 -15.67
N ARG A 18 0.16 15.33 -14.63
CA ARG A 18 0.16 16.15 -13.40
C ARG A 18 1.06 17.37 -13.51
N GLY A 19 1.68 17.62 -14.66
CA GLY A 19 2.54 18.78 -14.86
C GLY A 19 3.70 18.88 -13.87
N VAL A 20 4.29 17.75 -13.45
CA VAL A 20 5.31 17.72 -12.38
C VAL A 20 6.54 18.58 -12.73
N ALA A 21 6.81 18.77 -14.03
CA ALA A 21 7.86 19.64 -14.55
C ALA A 21 7.48 21.14 -14.55
N SER A 22 6.22 21.50 -14.30
CA SER A 22 5.77 22.88 -14.21
C SER A 22 6.42 23.58 -13.00
N ARG A 23 6.78 24.85 -13.20
CA ARG A 23 7.30 25.73 -12.14
C ARG A 23 6.20 26.27 -11.22
N GLU A 24 4.93 26.08 -11.58
CA GLU A 24 3.77 26.56 -10.81
C GLU A 24 3.60 25.80 -9.49
N MET A 25 4.05 24.55 -9.41
CA MET A 25 3.88 23.71 -8.22
C MET A 25 4.94 23.99 -7.15
N GLY A 26 4.49 24.17 -5.92
CA GLY A 26 5.36 24.20 -4.75
C GLY A 26 6.06 22.86 -4.51
N PHE A 27 7.17 22.85 -3.77
CA PHE A 27 7.96 21.63 -3.50
C PHE A 27 7.12 20.47 -2.92
N LEU A 28 6.28 20.78 -1.91
CA LEU A 28 5.42 19.79 -1.27
C LEU A 28 4.37 19.23 -2.22
N GLU A 29 3.85 20.08 -3.10
CA GLU A 29 2.86 19.72 -4.10
C GLU A 29 3.46 18.81 -5.16
N ARG A 30 4.65 19.17 -5.66
CA ARG A 30 5.44 18.34 -6.58
C ARG A 30 5.74 16.98 -5.98
N LYS A 31 6.20 16.92 -4.72
CA LYS A 31 6.45 15.65 -3.99
C LYS A 31 5.19 14.78 -3.92
N ARG A 32 4.04 15.38 -3.58
CA ARG A 32 2.75 14.67 -3.54
C ARG A 32 2.31 14.19 -4.92
N ALA A 33 2.52 15.00 -5.96
CA ALA A 33 2.19 14.65 -7.34
C ALA A 33 3.02 13.47 -7.84
N ILE A 34 4.34 13.46 -7.57
CA ILE A 34 5.23 12.34 -7.89
C ILE A 34 4.78 11.08 -7.16
N ARG A 35 4.52 11.16 -5.85
CA ARG A 35 4.04 10.01 -5.07
C ARG A 35 2.74 9.45 -5.67
N ARG A 36 1.75 10.31 -5.94
CA ARG A 36 0.48 9.89 -6.55
C ARG A 36 0.66 9.28 -7.95
N ALA A 37 1.55 9.84 -8.77
CA ALA A 37 1.87 9.27 -10.08
C ALA A 37 2.48 7.86 -9.95
N ALA A 38 3.35 7.65 -8.96
CA ALA A 38 3.94 6.34 -8.68
C ALA A 38 2.90 5.33 -8.18
N ASP A 39 2.05 5.72 -7.22
CA ASP A 39 1.00 4.85 -6.68
C ASP A 39 0.00 4.43 -7.78
N VAL A 40 -0.40 5.35 -8.65
CA VAL A 40 -1.27 5.05 -9.80
C VAL A 40 -0.57 4.16 -10.81
N ALA A 41 0.68 4.47 -11.16
CA ALA A 41 1.43 3.64 -12.10
C ALA A 41 1.60 2.21 -11.59
N LEU A 42 1.79 2.03 -10.27
CA LEU A 42 1.90 0.72 -9.63
C LEU A 42 0.60 -0.08 -9.77
N ALA A 43 -0.54 0.55 -9.46
CA ALA A 43 -1.86 -0.06 -9.60
C ALA A 43 -2.16 -0.43 -11.07
N SER A 44 -1.94 0.50 -12.00
CA SER A 44 -2.19 0.27 -13.44
C SER A 44 -1.28 -0.80 -14.04
N ALA A 45 0.00 -0.84 -13.65
CA ALA A 45 0.94 -1.84 -14.18
C ALA A 45 0.66 -3.24 -13.66
N ARG A 46 0.05 -3.37 -12.48
CA ARG A 46 -0.32 -4.66 -11.88
C ARG A 46 -1.66 -5.18 -12.40
N GLY A 47 -2.59 -4.26 -12.69
CA GLY A 47 -3.99 -4.52 -13.04
C GLY A 47 -4.92 -4.23 -11.86
N SER A 48 -5.97 -3.45 -12.09
CA SER A 48 -6.97 -3.06 -11.08
C SER A 48 -7.72 -4.26 -10.49
N ASP A 49 -7.86 -5.34 -11.27
CA ASP A 49 -8.68 -6.49 -10.88
C ASP A 49 -7.85 -7.58 -10.18
N ALA A 50 -6.53 -7.40 -10.12
CA ALA A 50 -5.60 -8.44 -9.68
C ALA A 50 -5.40 -8.51 -8.15
N THR A 51 -5.51 -7.38 -7.44
CA THR A 51 -5.13 -7.27 -6.02
C THR A 51 -5.94 -6.21 -5.27
N ARG A 52 -6.25 -6.45 -4.00
CA ARG A 52 -6.97 -5.47 -3.15
C ARG A 52 -6.14 -4.22 -2.92
N TRP A 53 -4.82 -4.35 -2.82
CA TRP A 53 -3.95 -3.18 -2.63
C TRP A 53 -3.92 -2.26 -3.85
N SER A 54 -3.99 -2.79 -5.08
CA SER A 54 -4.02 -1.95 -6.29
C SER A 54 -5.32 -1.13 -6.38
N GLN A 55 -6.46 -1.73 -6.03
CA GLN A 55 -7.75 -1.02 -5.93
C GLN A 55 -7.73 0.06 -4.85
N ALA A 56 -7.10 -0.22 -3.71
CA ALA A 56 -6.96 0.76 -2.64
C ALA A 56 -6.11 1.97 -3.07
N LEU A 57 -5.03 1.75 -3.82
CA LEU A 57 -4.23 2.85 -4.37
C LEU A 57 -5.00 3.68 -5.40
N GLU A 58 -5.83 3.04 -6.23
CA GLU A 58 -6.66 3.74 -7.21
C GLU A 58 -7.76 4.57 -6.55
N THR A 59 -8.40 4.05 -5.50
CA THR A 59 -9.41 4.80 -4.73
C THR A 59 -8.81 5.96 -3.92
N GLN A 60 -7.54 5.88 -3.54
CA GLN A 60 -6.79 7.02 -2.99
C GLN A 60 -6.55 8.18 -3.99
N ARG A 61 -7.01 8.08 -5.26
CA ARG A 61 -7.10 9.20 -6.23
C ARG A 61 -7.88 10.40 -5.70
N ARG A 62 -8.82 10.20 -4.77
CA ARG A 62 -9.65 11.29 -4.24
C ARG A 62 -9.03 11.80 -2.94
N PRO A 63 -8.73 13.11 -2.80
CA PRO A 63 -8.42 13.65 -1.49
C PRO A 63 -9.61 13.30 -0.58
N SER A 64 -9.36 12.53 0.47
CA SER A 64 -10.36 12.29 1.50
C SER A 64 -10.66 13.63 2.18
N THR A 65 -11.70 14.33 1.74
CA THR A 65 -12.22 15.51 2.45
C THR A 65 -12.85 15.14 3.79
N SER A 66 -13.04 13.85 4.08
CA SER A 66 -13.49 13.42 5.38
C SER A 66 -12.28 13.11 6.26
N LYS A 67 -11.91 14.08 7.10
CA LYS A 67 -11.41 13.79 8.44
C LYS A 67 -12.48 12.92 9.09
N ARG A 68 -12.38 11.61 8.92
CA ARG A 68 -13.17 10.65 9.67
C ARG A 68 -12.58 10.71 11.07
N ILE A 69 -13.00 11.73 11.81
CA ILE A 69 -12.87 11.83 13.26
C ILE A 69 -13.25 10.43 13.72
N LEU A 70 -12.25 9.69 14.22
CA LEU A 70 -12.48 8.45 14.91
C LEU A 70 -13.42 8.83 16.06
N ARG A 71 -14.73 8.69 15.83
CA ARG A 71 -15.70 8.55 16.89
C ARG A 71 -15.26 7.29 17.62
N ARG A 72 -14.44 7.50 18.64
CA ARG A 72 -14.18 6.58 19.72
C ARG A 72 -15.48 6.44 20.50
N CYS A 73 -16.51 5.90 19.85
CA CYS A 73 -17.69 5.42 20.54
C CYS A 73 -17.30 4.08 21.13
N HIS A 74 -17.15 4.07 22.44
CA HIS A 74 -17.04 2.93 23.33
C HIS A 74 -17.66 1.67 22.73
N ARG A 75 -16.83 0.73 22.25
CA ARG A 75 -17.28 -0.65 22.07
C ARG A 75 -17.40 -1.25 23.47
N PRO A 76 -18.57 -1.73 23.91
CA PRO A 76 -18.65 -2.55 25.10
C PRO A 76 -17.76 -3.78 24.87
N ARG A 77 -16.90 -4.09 25.84
CA ARG A 77 -16.21 -5.39 25.90
C ARG A 77 -17.29 -6.48 25.93
N PRO A 78 -17.31 -7.47 25.01
CA PRO A 78 -18.12 -8.64 25.24
C PRO A 78 -17.53 -9.39 26.44
N ARG A 79 -18.31 -9.48 27.53
CA ARG A 79 -18.07 -10.45 28.59
C ARG A 79 -18.22 -11.84 27.95
N LYS A 80 -17.12 -12.59 27.87
CA LYS A 80 -17.20 -14.01 27.48
C LYS A 80 -17.84 -14.79 28.63
N ALA A 81 -19.11 -15.15 28.48
CA ALA A 81 -19.70 -16.29 29.17
C ALA A 81 -19.16 -17.60 28.55
N GLY A 82 -19.04 -18.65 29.37
CA GLY A 82 -18.35 -19.92 29.10
C GLY A 82 -18.73 -20.61 27.79
N THR A 83 -17.87 -21.44 27.22
CA THR A 83 -17.54 -22.78 27.75
C THR A 83 -16.07 -23.14 27.56
N ALA A 84 -15.56 -23.94 28.51
CA ALA A 84 -14.19 -24.40 28.54
C ALA A 84 -13.93 -25.50 27.49
N ALA A 85 -12.92 -25.27 26.64
CA ALA A 85 -12.13 -26.33 26.04
C ALA A 85 -10.65 -25.99 26.26
N ARG A 86 -9.91 -26.99 26.76
CA ARG A 86 -8.63 -26.94 27.50
C ARG A 86 -7.53 -26.04 26.90
N PRO A 87 -6.66 -25.43 27.73
CA PRO A 87 -5.49 -24.71 27.23
C PRO A 87 -4.46 -25.73 26.71
N ARG A 88 -4.26 -25.80 25.39
CA ARG A 88 -2.95 -26.20 24.87
C ARG A 88 -1.95 -25.15 25.38
N GLY A 89 -0.80 -25.60 25.91
CA GLY A 89 0.08 -24.86 26.85
C GLY A 89 0.23 -23.36 26.62
N SER A 90 0.49 -22.61 27.70
CA SER A 90 0.58 -21.13 27.73
C SER A 90 1.41 -20.52 26.59
N ALA A 91 2.47 -21.21 26.15
CA ALA A 91 3.30 -20.86 25.00
C ALA A 91 2.49 -20.69 23.69
N GLY A 92 1.49 -21.54 23.45
CA GLY A 92 0.63 -21.46 22.26
C GLY A 92 -0.32 -20.26 22.29
N ILE A 93 -0.76 -19.82 23.46
CA ILE A 93 -1.59 -18.62 23.62
C ILE A 93 -0.74 -17.37 23.35
N VAL A 94 0.48 -17.33 23.90
CA VAL A 94 1.43 -16.23 23.69
C VAL A 94 1.83 -16.14 22.21
N ALA A 95 2.17 -17.29 21.58
CA ALA A 95 2.50 -17.35 20.16
C ALA A 95 1.36 -16.80 19.29
N ARG A 96 0.11 -17.23 19.53
CA ARG A 96 -1.07 -16.71 18.81
C ARG A 96 -1.29 -15.22 19.04
N ALA A 97 -1.07 -14.72 20.25
CA ALA A 97 -1.18 -13.30 20.55
C ALA A 97 -0.11 -12.47 19.81
N MET A 98 1.11 -12.99 19.72
CA MET A 98 2.19 -12.36 18.93
C MET A 98 1.87 -12.34 17.44
N VAL A 99 1.39 -13.46 16.88
CA VAL A 99 0.96 -13.54 15.47
C VAL A 99 -0.12 -12.51 15.20
N ARG A 100 -1.19 -12.45 16.01
CA ARG A 100 -2.27 -11.47 15.86
C ARG A 100 -1.78 -10.02 15.85
N LYS A 101 -0.83 -9.68 16.73
CA LYS A 101 -0.22 -8.33 16.75
C LYS A 101 0.53 -8.04 15.45
N ARG A 102 1.35 -8.98 14.97
CA ARG A 102 2.10 -8.83 13.71
C ARG A 102 1.16 -8.73 12.51
N THR A 103 0.12 -9.56 12.45
CA THR A 103 -0.94 -9.51 11.45
C THR A 103 -1.60 -8.13 11.44
N GLN A 104 -1.90 -7.55 12.61
CA GLN A 104 -2.51 -6.21 12.69
C GLN A 104 -1.57 -5.11 12.18
N VAL A 105 -0.26 -5.22 12.44
CA VAL A 105 0.74 -4.30 11.88
C VAL A 105 0.79 -4.43 10.36
N LEU A 106 0.85 -5.66 9.84
CA LEU A 106 0.89 -5.91 8.40
C LEU A 106 -0.33 -5.35 7.68
N LYS A 107 -1.53 -5.52 8.27
CA LYS A 107 -2.78 -4.93 7.77
C LYS A 107 -2.76 -3.41 7.68
N GLY A 108 -1.95 -2.74 8.50
CA GLY A 108 -1.79 -1.28 8.45
C GLY A 108 -0.74 -0.79 7.46
N ILE A 109 0.11 -1.67 6.94
CA ILE A 109 1.19 -1.32 5.99
C ILE A 109 0.75 -1.57 4.56
N VAL A 110 0.07 -2.68 4.30
CA VAL A 110 -0.42 -3.04 2.97
C VAL A 110 -1.74 -2.30 2.73
N PRO A 111 -1.88 -1.50 1.66
CA PRO A 111 -3.13 -0.81 1.37
C PRO A 111 -4.28 -1.80 1.12
N GLY A 112 -5.49 -1.50 1.60
CA GLY A 112 -6.71 -2.21 1.17
C GLY A 112 -6.95 -3.59 1.81
N VAL A 113 -6.08 -4.05 2.71
CA VAL A 113 -6.20 -5.34 3.39
C VAL A 113 -6.67 -5.23 4.84
N GLU A 114 -7.11 -4.05 5.28
CA GLU A 114 -7.47 -3.77 6.67
C GLU A 114 -8.60 -4.68 7.19
N ALA A 115 -9.50 -5.10 6.28
CA ALA A 115 -10.64 -5.96 6.57
C ALA A 115 -10.45 -7.44 6.12
N VAL A 116 -9.25 -7.85 5.72
CA VAL A 116 -8.99 -9.22 5.26
C VAL A 116 -8.85 -10.15 6.47
N ASP A 117 -9.77 -11.09 6.65
CA ASP A 117 -9.74 -12.04 7.78
C ASP A 117 -8.86 -13.27 7.50
N ASP A 118 -8.67 -13.64 6.23
CA ASP A 118 -7.85 -14.77 5.82
C ASP A 118 -6.34 -14.42 5.81
N GLU A 119 -5.55 -15.17 6.58
CA GLU A 119 -4.11 -14.92 6.74
C GLU A 119 -3.32 -15.23 5.45
N CYS A 120 -3.72 -16.27 4.70
CA CYS A 120 -3.07 -16.65 3.44
C CYS A 120 -3.23 -15.56 2.38
N THR A 121 -4.44 -15.01 2.24
CA THR A 121 -4.74 -13.87 1.36
C THR A 121 -3.93 -12.64 1.75
N LEU A 122 -3.85 -12.32 3.06
CA LEU A 122 -3.05 -11.21 3.54
C LEU A 122 -1.56 -11.36 3.18
N LEU A 123 -0.99 -12.54 3.38
CA LEU A 123 0.41 -12.80 3.04
C LEU A 123 0.66 -12.75 1.53
N GLY A 124 -0.27 -13.26 0.72
CA GLY A 124 -0.20 -13.18 -0.74
C GLY A 124 -0.20 -11.73 -1.24
N GLU A 125 -1.14 -10.91 -0.76
CA GLU A 125 -1.23 -9.48 -1.07
C GLU A 125 0.04 -8.73 -0.60
N ALA A 126 0.56 -9.03 0.59
CA ALA A 126 1.76 -8.42 1.13
C ALA A 126 3.02 -8.76 0.30
N LEU A 127 3.17 -10.02 -0.09
CA LEU A 127 4.28 -10.46 -0.93
C LEU A 127 4.23 -9.79 -2.29
N ASP A 128 3.07 -9.78 -2.93
CA ASP A 128 2.87 -9.14 -4.22
C ASP A 128 3.17 -7.63 -4.15
N TYR A 129 2.69 -6.96 -3.10
CA TYR A 129 2.97 -5.55 -2.87
C TYR A 129 4.47 -5.28 -2.66
N ALA A 130 5.19 -6.13 -1.92
CA ALA A 130 6.64 -5.99 -1.73
C ALA A 130 7.42 -6.12 -3.05
N VAL A 131 7.03 -7.06 -3.92
CA VAL A 131 7.63 -7.20 -5.27
C VAL A 131 7.36 -5.95 -6.11
N CYS A 132 6.15 -5.42 -6.05
CA CYS A 132 5.77 -4.20 -6.77
C CYS A 132 6.56 -2.97 -6.27
N LEU A 133 6.68 -2.79 -4.95
CA LEU A 133 7.49 -1.72 -4.35
C LEU A 133 8.96 -1.80 -4.78
N LYS A 134 9.54 -3.00 -4.83
CA LYS A 134 10.91 -3.19 -5.30
C LYS A 134 11.06 -2.73 -6.76
N ALA A 135 10.12 -3.11 -7.62
CA ALA A 135 10.11 -2.67 -9.00
C ALA A 135 9.93 -1.14 -9.15
N GLN A 136 9.10 -0.52 -8.30
CA GLN A 136 8.95 0.93 -8.26
C GLN A 136 10.25 1.64 -7.91
N VAL A 137 10.95 1.18 -6.86
CA VAL A 137 12.26 1.73 -6.48
C VAL A 137 13.26 1.60 -7.63
N ASP A 138 13.32 0.44 -8.29
CA ASP A 138 14.22 0.21 -9.41
C ASP A 138 13.92 1.16 -10.60
N VAL A 139 12.64 1.40 -10.92
CA VAL A 139 12.21 2.34 -11.96
C VAL A 139 12.57 3.78 -11.61
N MET A 140 12.34 4.19 -10.36
CA MET A 140 12.68 5.55 -9.91
C MET A 140 14.19 5.79 -9.93
N GLN A 141 14.99 4.79 -9.53
CA GLN A 141 16.45 4.88 -9.60
C GLN A 141 16.95 4.96 -11.04
N LEU A 142 16.34 4.22 -11.96
CA LEU A 142 16.65 4.31 -13.39
C LEU A 142 16.39 5.72 -13.94
N LEU A 143 15.25 6.32 -13.58
CA LEU A 143 14.93 7.70 -13.98
C LEU A 143 15.95 8.70 -13.42
N VAL A 144 16.31 8.59 -12.14
CA VAL A 144 17.32 9.47 -11.53
C VAL A 144 18.65 9.37 -12.27
N ARG A 145 19.12 8.15 -12.55
CA ARG A 145 20.36 7.93 -13.32
C ARG A 145 20.29 8.52 -14.72
N ALA A 146 19.17 8.32 -15.42
CA ALA A 146 18.98 8.85 -16.77
C ALA A 146 18.94 10.38 -16.80
N LEU A 147 18.36 11.02 -15.77
CA LEU A 147 18.30 12.47 -15.65
C LEU A 147 19.61 13.11 -15.18
N GLN A 148 20.44 12.36 -14.46
CA GLN A 148 21.76 12.79 -13.99
C GLN A 148 22.88 12.50 -14.98
N ALA A 149 22.63 11.67 -16.01
CA ALA A 149 23.59 11.40 -17.05
C ALA A 149 23.96 12.72 -17.77
N PRO A 150 25.26 12.97 -18.04
CA PRO A 150 25.68 14.14 -18.78
C PRO A 150 25.00 14.14 -20.15
N LYS A 151 24.40 15.28 -20.51
CA LYS A 151 23.87 15.48 -21.86
C LYS A 151 25.07 15.47 -22.82
N GLN A 152 25.17 14.39 -23.61
CA GLN A 152 26.09 14.32 -24.74
C GLN A 152 25.69 15.33 -25.81
#